data_AF-A0A963FP82-F1
#
_entry.id   AF-A0A963FP82-F1
#
_cell.length_a   1.000
_cell.length_b   1.000
_cell.length_c   1.000
_cell.angle_alpha   90.00
_cell.angle_beta   90.00
_cell.angle_gamma   90.00
#
_symmetry.space_group_name_H-M   'P 1'
#
loop_
_entity.id
_entity.type
_entity.pdbx_description
1 polymer ?
#
loop_
_entity_poly.entity_id
_entity_poly.type
_entity_poly.pdbx_seq_one_letter_code
_entity_poly.pdbx_strand_id
1 'polypeptide(L)'
;MDLLMSLWEWLGENLVVVQILIKIVIIVAPLMLCVAYFTYAERKIIGYMQVRIGPNRVGPKGWLQPIADAVKLMFKEIIIPSGANKTLFLIAPVLTLGPALAAWAVFPFGDGLVLSNINAGLLYLIALTSVGVYGVIISGWASNSKYAFLGAMRSAAQIVSYEIAMGFALVGVLVAAGSL
;
A
#
# COMPACT_ATOMS: atom_id res chain seq x y z
N MET A 1 35.75 -20.65 -2.88
CA MET A 1 35.40 -21.35 -1.63
C MET A 1 35.23 -20.34 -0.51
N ASP A 2 36.22 -19.45 -0.30
CA ASP A 2 36.20 -18.44 0.77
C ASP A 2 35.04 -17.44 0.68
N LEU A 3 34.67 -16.98 -0.52
CA LEU A 3 33.54 -16.06 -0.71
C LEU A 3 32.18 -16.71 -0.38
N LEU A 4 32.09 -18.04 -0.46
CA LEU A 4 30.89 -18.82 -0.17
C LEU A 4 30.82 -19.16 1.32
N MET A 5 31.98 -19.39 1.96
CA MET A 5 32.11 -19.56 3.41
C MET A 5 31.91 -18.24 4.16
N SER A 6 32.43 -17.12 3.66
CA SER A 6 32.20 -15.79 4.25
C SER A 6 30.74 -15.36 4.14
N LEU A 7 30.06 -15.73 3.06
CA LEU A 7 28.63 -15.46 2.87
C LEU A 7 27.78 -16.36 3.77
N TRP A 8 28.21 -17.60 4.02
CA TRP A 8 27.57 -18.52 4.96
C TRP A 8 27.71 -18.07 6.42
N GLU A 9 28.87 -17.58 6.84
CA GLU A 9 29.08 -16.99 8.17
C GLU A 9 28.30 -15.69 8.35
N TRP A 10 28.29 -14.81 7.34
CA TRP A 10 27.49 -13.59 7.33
C TRP A 10 25.98 -13.86 7.39
N LEU A 11 25.49 -14.91 6.71
CA LEU A 11 24.10 -15.37 6.80
C LEU A 11 23.78 -15.96 8.16
N GLY A 12 24.74 -16.61 8.83
CA GLY A 12 24.61 -17.14 10.18
C GLY A 12 24.42 -16.04 11.22
N GLU A 13 25.21 -14.97 11.14
CA GLU A 13 25.09 -13.81 12.05
C GLU A 13 23.82 -12.97 11.78
N ASN A 14 23.39 -12.87 10.53
CA ASN A 14 22.22 -12.06 10.11
C ASN A 14 20.96 -12.89 9.84
N LEU A 15 20.89 -14.13 10.32
CA LEU A 15 19.81 -15.07 10.04
C LEU A 15 18.43 -14.47 10.37
N VAL A 16 18.35 -13.69 11.44
CA VAL A 16 17.12 -12.99 11.87
C VAL A 16 16.67 -11.96 10.84
N VAL A 17 17.59 -11.17 10.27
CA VAL A 17 17.28 -10.17 9.25
C VAL A 17 16.77 -10.83 7.98
N VAL A 18 17.43 -11.92 7.55
CA VAL A 18 17.03 -12.69 6.37
C VAL A 18 15.65 -13.30 6.56
N GLN A 19 15.35 -13.87 7.74
CA GLN A 19 14.03 -14.41 8.04
C GLN A 19 12.94 -13.33 7.99
N ILE A 20 13.19 -12.12 8.51
CA ILE A 20 12.25 -11.00 8.45
C ILE A 20 12.01 -10.58 7.00
N LEU A 21 13.06 -10.45 6.19
CA LEU A 21 12.94 -10.11 4.76
C LEU A 21 12.12 -11.14 3.99
N ILE A 22 12.34 -12.43 4.23
CA ILE A 22 11.55 -13.50 3.60
C ILE A 22 10.08 -13.38 3.99
N LYS A 23 9.76 -13.15 5.27
CA LYS A 23 8.37 -12.93 5.73
C LYS A 23 7.73 -11.71 5.06
N ILE A 24 8.46 -10.59 4.92
CA ILE A 24 7.98 -9.40 4.22
C ILE A 24 7.64 -9.75 2.77
N VAL A 25 8.53 -10.44 2.05
CA VAL A 25 8.30 -10.82 0.65
C VAL A 25 7.09 -11.73 0.51
N ILE A 26 6.92 -12.70 1.42
CA ILE A 26 5.78 -13.62 1.43
C ILE A 26 4.45 -12.88 1.65
N ILE A 27 4.44 -11.76 2.37
CA ILE A 27 3.24 -10.94 2.56
C ILE A 27 3.02 -9.99 1.37
N VAL A 28 4.06 -9.24 0.97
CA VAL A 28 3.95 -8.18 -0.03
C VAL A 28 3.71 -8.74 -1.44
N ALA A 29 4.34 -9.84 -1.83
CA ALA A 29 4.20 -10.36 -3.20
C ALA A 29 2.76 -10.83 -3.51
N PRO A 30 2.10 -11.66 -2.67
CA PRO A 30 0.68 -11.98 -2.85
C PRO A 30 -0.23 -10.76 -2.71
N LEU A 31 0.08 -9.82 -1.81
CA LEU A 31 -0.68 -8.58 -1.66
C LEU A 31 -0.70 -7.77 -2.97
N MET A 32 0.46 -7.60 -3.61
CA MET A 32 0.56 -6.90 -4.90
C MET A 32 -0.21 -7.62 -6.02
N LEU A 33 -0.20 -8.95 -6.03
CA LEU A 33 -1.03 -9.72 -6.97
C LEU A 33 -2.52 -9.52 -6.69
N CYS A 34 -2.94 -9.56 -5.42
CA CYS A 34 -4.33 -9.29 -5.02
C CYS A 34 -4.79 -7.90 -5.47
N VAL A 35 -3.97 -6.86 -5.25
CA VAL A 35 -4.28 -5.49 -5.71
C VAL A 35 -4.38 -5.42 -7.23
N ALA A 36 -3.46 -6.06 -7.95
CA ALA A 36 -3.52 -6.10 -9.42
C ALA A 36 -4.82 -6.73 -9.93
N TYR A 37 -5.20 -7.91 -9.40
CA TYR A 37 -6.43 -8.59 -9.79
C TYR A 37 -7.71 -7.92 -9.26
N PHE A 38 -7.62 -7.17 -8.16
CA PHE A 38 -8.74 -6.38 -7.64
C PHE A 38 -9.20 -5.33 -8.66
N THR A 39 -8.27 -4.63 -9.31
CA THR A 39 -8.62 -3.67 -10.38
C THR A 39 -9.31 -4.33 -11.59
N TYR A 40 -8.94 -5.57 -11.92
CA TYR A 40 -9.63 -6.36 -12.94
C TYR A 40 -11.03 -6.77 -12.49
N ALA A 41 -11.16 -7.24 -11.25
CA ALA A 41 -12.43 -7.63 -10.66
C ALA A 41 -13.41 -6.45 -10.62
N GLU A 42 -12.96 -5.28 -10.18
CA GLU A 42 -13.74 -4.04 -10.15
C GLU A 42 -14.33 -3.73 -11.54
N ARG A 43 -13.48 -3.68 -12.59
CA ARG A 43 -13.94 -3.43 -13.97
C ARG A 43 -14.95 -4.46 -14.44
N LYS A 44 -14.78 -5.72 -14.05
CA LYS A 44 -15.64 -6.83 -14.49
C LYS A 44 -17.00 -6.83 -13.78
N ILE A 45 -17.00 -6.65 -12.46
CA ILE A 45 -18.21 -6.62 -11.64
C ILE A 45 -19.06 -5.38 -12.00
N ILE A 46 -18.45 -4.20 -12.09
CA ILE A 46 -19.16 -2.98 -12.51
C ILE A 46 -19.71 -3.11 -13.93
N GLY A 47 -18.96 -3.74 -14.83
CA GLY A 47 -19.44 -4.06 -16.17
C GLY A 47 -20.74 -4.87 -16.12
N TYR A 48 -20.75 -5.98 -15.38
CA TYR A 48 -21.93 -6.83 -15.27
C TYR A 48 -23.12 -6.13 -14.61
N MET A 49 -22.90 -5.30 -13.59
CA MET A 49 -23.96 -4.47 -12.99
C MET A 49 -24.57 -3.49 -14.01
N GLN A 50 -23.75 -3.00 -14.94
CA GLN A 50 -24.17 -2.09 -16.02
C GLN A 50 -24.64 -2.82 -17.29
N VAL A 51 -24.86 -4.14 -17.24
CA VAL A 51 -25.28 -4.95 -18.40
C VAL A 51 -24.30 -4.83 -19.57
N ARG A 52 -23.00 -4.66 -19.29
CA ARG A 52 -21.93 -4.69 -20.29
C ARG A 52 -20.86 -5.70 -19.92
N ILE A 53 -20.22 -6.27 -20.93
CA ILE A 53 -19.16 -7.26 -20.68
C ILE A 53 -17.88 -6.50 -20.28
N GLY A 54 -17.31 -6.88 -19.14
CA GLY A 54 -16.00 -6.38 -18.70
C GLY A 54 -14.84 -6.84 -19.59
N PRO A 55 -13.58 -6.64 -19.17
CA PRO A 55 -12.41 -7.02 -19.96
C PRO A 55 -12.43 -8.51 -20.35
N ASN A 56 -12.44 -8.81 -21.65
CA ASN A 56 -12.57 -10.18 -22.18
C ASN A 56 -11.52 -10.54 -23.26
N ARG A 57 -10.62 -9.61 -23.62
CA ARG A 57 -9.73 -9.75 -24.79
C ARG A 57 -8.26 -10.06 -24.45
N VAL A 58 -7.73 -9.54 -23.35
CA VAL A 58 -6.30 -9.69 -23.01
C VAL A 58 -6.10 -11.03 -22.27
N GLY A 59 -5.72 -12.07 -23.02
CA GLY A 59 -5.63 -13.45 -22.53
C GLY A 59 -6.98 -14.18 -22.44
N PRO A 60 -7.01 -15.44 -21.95
CA PRO A 60 -8.26 -16.18 -21.77
C PRO A 60 -9.16 -15.45 -20.76
N LYS A 61 -10.38 -15.09 -21.19
CA LYS A 61 -11.36 -14.32 -20.39
C LYS A 61 -10.86 -12.96 -19.85
N GLY A 62 -9.76 -12.41 -20.38
CA GLY A 62 -9.20 -11.12 -19.96
C GLY A 62 -8.26 -11.15 -18.74
N TRP A 63 -7.83 -12.33 -18.26
CA TRP A 63 -7.02 -12.44 -17.02
C TRP A 63 -5.66 -11.76 -17.06
N LEU A 64 -5.10 -11.53 -18.26
CA LEU A 64 -3.81 -10.88 -18.42
C LEU A 64 -3.92 -9.34 -18.45
N GLN A 65 -5.13 -8.79 -18.26
CA GLN A 65 -5.35 -7.34 -18.28
C GLN A 65 -4.52 -6.57 -17.24
N PRO A 66 -4.42 -6.98 -15.95
CA PRO A 66 -3.59 -6.26 -14.98
C PRO A 66 -2.11 -6.24 -15.34
N ILE A 67 -1.61 -7.34 -15.92
CA ILE A 67 -0.22 -7.45 -16.36
C ILE A 67 0.04 -6.52 -17.55
N ALA A 68 -0.88 -6.46 -18.52
CA ALA A 68 -0.79 -5.52 -19.64
C ALA A 68 -0.83 -4.05 -19.18
N ASP A 69 -1.67 -3.73 -18.20
CA ASP A 69 -1.74 -2.38 -17.62
C ASP A 69 -0.44 -2.02 -16.89
N ALA A 70 0.15 -2.96 -16.13
CA ALA A 70 1.44 -2.74 -15.47
C ALA A 70 2.58 -2.51 -16.48
N VAL A 71 2.69 -3.38 -17.49
CA VAL A 71 3.70 -3.24 -18.56
C VAL A 71 3.52 -1.91 -19.29
N LYS A 72 2.29 -1.52 -19.61
CA LYS A 72 1.98 -0.22 -20.23
C LYS A 72 2.49 0.95 -19.38
N LEU A 73 2.30 0.90 -18.05
CA LEU A 73 2.76 1.96 -17.15
C LEU A 73 4.28 1.99 -17.00
N MET A 74 4.97 0.84 -17.06
CA MET A 74 6.44 0.77 -17.02
C MET A 74 7.10 1.43 -18.23
N PHE A 75 6.50 1.29 -19.41
CA PHE A 75 6.98 1.94 -20.64
C PHE A 75 6.44 3.36 -20.83
N LYS A 76 5.59 3.85 -19.92
CA LYS A 76 5.05 5.19 -20.04
C LYS A 76 6.10 6.23 -19.65
N GLU A 77 6.19 7.27 -20.47
CA GLU A 77 7.04 8.44 -20.20
C GLU A 77 6.72 9.08 -18.85
N ILE A 78 7.77 9.45 -18.10
CA ILE A 78 7.64 10.14 -16.82
C ILE A 78 7.57 11.64 -17.09
N ILE A 79 6.40 12.23 -16.91
CA ILE A 79 6.17 13.67 -17.08
C ILE A 79 6.23 14.34 -15.71
N ILE A 80 7.24 15.18 -15.50
CA ILE A 80 7.35 16.01 -14.29
C ILE A 80 6.99 17.44 -14.67
N PRO A 81 5.98 18.07 -14.03
CA PRO A 81 5.60 19.44 -14.34
C PRO A 81 6.76 20.42 -14.12
N SER A 82 6.91 21.41 -15.01
CA SER A 82 8.02 22.37 -14.95
C SER A 82 8.02 23.25 -13.69
N GLY A 83 6.83 23.57 -13.16
CA GLY A 83 6.67 24.33 -11.92
C GLY A 83 6.74 23.49 -10.64
N ALA A 84 6.81 22.15 -10.74
CA ALA A 84 6.75 21.26 -9.58
C ALA A 84 8.08 21.17 -8.84
N ASN A 85 8.01 20.95 -7.53
CA ASN A 85 9.19 20.57 -6.76
C ASN A 85 9.51 19.09 -7.02
N LYS A 86 10.59 18.82 -7.77
CA LYS A 86 10.97 17.48 -8.23
C LYS A 86 11.18 16.48 -7.09
N THR A 87 11.81 16.88 -6.00
CA THR A 87 12.12 15.96 -4.89
C THR A 87 10.85 15.55 -4.16
N LEU A 88 10.01 16.52 -3.80
CA LEU A 88 8.73 16.25 -3.12
C LEU A 88 7.76 15.49 -4.01
N PHE A 89 7.72 15.79 -5.31
CA PHE A 89 6.84 15.11 -6.26
C PHE A 89 7.19 13.62 -6.43
N LEU A 90 8.49 13.27 -6.39
CA LEU A 90 8.95 11.89 -6.48
C LEU A 90 8.82 11.12 -5.15
N ILE A 91 8.98 11.81 -4.02
CA ILE A 91 8.88 11.19 -2.68
C ILE A 91 7.41 11.00 -2.26
N ALA A 92 6.49 11.87 -2.71
CA ALA A 92 5.10 11.82 -2.27
C ALA A 92 4.40 10.46 -2.49
N PRO A 93 4.52 9.78 -3.65
CA PRO A 93 3.96 8.45 -3.84
C PRO A 93 4.54 7.41 -2.87
N VAL A 94 5.83 7.53 -2.51
CA VAL A 94 6.48 6.65 -1.54
C VAL A 94 5.93 6.89 -0.13
N LEU A 95 5.66 8.14 0.24
CA LEU A 95 5.05 8.49 1.53
C LEU A 95 3.60 8.02 1.66
N THR A 96 2.88 7.81 0.55
CA THR A 96 1.53 7.23 0.58
C THR A 96 1.59 5.70 0.58
N LEU A 97 2.42 5.09 -0.27
CA LEU A 97 2.52 3.63 -0.37
C LEU A 97 3.24 2.98 0.82
N GLY A 98 4.26 3.63 1.38
CA GLY A 98 5.06 3.11 2.48
C GLY A 98 4.22 2.76 3.71
N PRO A 99 3.45 3.71 4.28
CA PRO A 99 2.56 3.43 5.41
C PRO A 99 1.48 2.39 5.07
N ALA A 100 0.94 2.40 3.85
CA ALA A 100 -0.06 1.42 3.42
C ALA A 100 0.48 -0.02 3.43
N LEU A 101 1.73 -0.22 3.01
CA LEU A 101 2.39 -1.52 3.08
C LEU A 101 2.84 -1.86 4.51
N ALA A 102 3.31 -0.88 5.27
CA ALA A 102 3.73 -1.06 6.66
C ALA A 102 2.56 -1.50 7.57
N ALA A 103 1.34 -1.03 7.29
CA ALA A 103 0.14 -1.41 8.03
C ALA A 103 -0.09 -2.94 8.06
N TRP A 104 0.33 -3.66 7.02
CA TRP A 104 0.22 -5.12 6.96
C TRP A 104 1.17 -5.88 7.90
N ALA A 105 2.13 -5.21 8.54
CA ALA A 105 3.08 -5.85 9.45
C ALA A 105 2.43 -6.44 10.72
N VAL A 106 1.29 -5.87 11.14
CA VAL A 106 0.60 -6.24 12.38
C VAL A 106 -0.59 -7.18 12.14
N PHE A 107 -1.00 -7.37 10.88
CA PHE A 107 -2.18 -8.14 10.56
C PHE A 107 -1.97 -9.64 10.87
N PRO A 108 -2.83 -10.28 11.70
CA PRO A 108 -2.71 -11.69 12.00
C PRO A 108 -3.33 -12.58 10.91
N PHE A 109 -2.55 -13.52 10.38
CA PHE A 109 -3.04 -14.50 9.39
C PHE A 109 -3.48 -15.83 10.02
N GLY A 110 -3.16 -16.05 11.30
CA GLY A 110 -3.46 -17.27 12.05
C GLY A 110 -2.70 -17.27 13.37
N ASP A 111 -2.84 -18.33 14.15
CA ASP A 111 -2.13 -18.47 15.42
C ASP A 111 -0.61 -18.50 15.20
N GLY A 112 0.12 -17.58 15.85
CA GLY A 112 1.56 -17.36 15.65
C GLY A 112 1.98 -16.83 14.27
N LEU A 113 1.06 -16.65 13.32
CA LEU A 113 1.34 -16.16 11.96
C LEU A 113 1.16 -14.64 11.87
N VAL A 114 2.06 -13.91 12.53
CA VAL A 114 2.16 -12.45 12.50
C VAL A 114 3.59 -12.07 12.15
N LEU A 115 3.78 -11.02 11.36
CA LEU A 115 5.14 -10.54 11.03
C LEU A 115 5.80 -9.87 12.24
N SER A 116 5.09 -8.97 12.91
CA SER A 116 5.53 -8.36 14.17
C SER A 116 4.37 -8.31 15.17
N ASN A 117 4.52 -9.00 16.29
CA ASN A 117 3.56 -8.90 17.40
C ASN A 117 3.87 -7.65 18.22
N ILE A 118 3.08 -6.60 18.01
CA ILE A 118 3.21 -5.32 18.70
C ILE A 118 2.06 -5.23 19.71
N ASN A 119 2.37 -5.00 20.99
CA ASN A 119 1.39 -4.83 22.07
C ASN A 119 0.40 -3.66 21.88
N ALA A 120 0.67 -2.79 20.91
CA ALA A 120 -0.12 -1.61 20.57
C ALA A 120 -0.49 -1.63 19.09
N GLY A 121 -0.97 -2.79 18.60
CA GLY A 121 -1.20 -3.03 17.18
C GLY A 121 -2.26 -2.11 16.58
N LEU A 122 -3.34 -1.86 17.31
CA LEU A 122 -4.39 -0.93 16.86
C LEU A 122 -3.89 0.52 16.73
N LEU A 123 -3.13 0.99 17.72
CA LEU A 123 -2.54 2.33 17.71
C LEU A 123 -1.53 2.49 16.57
N TYR A 124 -0.76 1.44 16.28
CA TYR A 124 0.15 1.39 15.14
C TYR A 124 -0.58 1.58 13.81
N LEU A 125 -1.71 0.90 13.62
CA LEU A 125 -2.52 1.04 12.40
C LEU A 125 -3.06 2.46 12.23
N ILE A 126 -3.66 3.04 13.27
CA ILE A 126 -4.20 4.42 13.23
C ILE A 126 -3.07 5.43 12.97
N ALA A 127 -1.91 5.26 13.60
CA ALA A 127 -0.76 6.13 13.37
C ALA A 127 -0.29 6.08 11.92
N LEU A 128 -0.19 4.89 11.32
CA LEU A 128 0.24 4.76 9.93
C LEU A 128 -0.75 5.30 8.92
N THR A 129 -2.06 5.13 9.14
CA THR A 129 -3.07 5.69 8.23
C THR A 129 -3.01 7.22 8.25
N SER A 130 -2.84 7.83 9.42
CA SER A 130 -2.67 9.29 9.52
C SER A 130 -1.39 9.77 8.85
N VAL A 131 -0.30 8.98 8.88
CA VAL A 131 0.92 9.31 8.13
C VAL A 131 0.67 9.31 6.60
N GLY A 132 -0.18 8.40 6.11
CA GLY A 132 -0.57 8.33 4.70
C GLY A 132 -1.23 9.61 4.17
N VAL A 133 -1.96 10.34 5.02
CA VAL A 133 -2.59 11.63 4.67
C VAL A 133 -1.55 12.68 4.30
N TYR A 134 -0.39 12.70 4.98
CA TYR A 134 0.69 13.63 4.63
C TYR A 134 1.21 13.39 3.22
N GLY A 135 1.29 12.14 2.77
CA GLY A 135 1.67 11.82 1.39
C GLY A 135 0.71 12.44 0.35
N VAL A 136 -0.60 12.45 0.63
CA VAL A 136 -1.62 13.07 -0.23
C VAL A 136 -1.45 14.59 -0.29
N ILE A 137 -1.24 15.25 0.85
CA ILE A 137 -1.05 16.70 0.93
C ILE A 137 0.23 17.12 0.19
N ILE A 138 1.34 16.41 0.44
CA ILE A 138 2.63 16.70 -0.18
C ILE A 138 2.56 16.49 -1.70
N SER A 139 1.86 15.46 -2.17
CA SER A 139 1.64 15.23 -3.62
C SER A 139 0.92 16.41 -4.30
N GLY A 140 -0.15 16.90 -3.67
CA GLY A 140 -0.90 18.05 -4.18
C GLY A 140 -0.10 19.36 -4.16
N TRP A 141 0.66 19.59 -3.09
CA TRP A 141 1.48 20.80 -2.94
C TRP A 141 2.70 20.79 -3.88
N ALA A 142 3.38 19.64 -4.02
CA ALA A 142 4.56 19.48 -4.86
C ALA A 142 4.28 19.76 -6.35
N SER A 143 3.04 19.53 -6.79
CA SER A 143 2.60 19.73 -8.18
C SER A 143 2.50 21.19 -8.62
N ASN A 144 2.60 22.16 -7.69
CA ASN A 144 2.54 23.61 -7.93
C ASN A 144 1.38 24.05 -8.85
N SER A 145 0.19 23.46 -8.63
CA SER A 145 -1.03 23.80 -9.36
C SER A 145 -2.17 24.03 -8.35
N LYS A 146 -2.85 25.17 -8.47
CA LYS A 146 -3.98 25.52 -7.58
C LYS A 146 -5.08 24.45 -7.59
N TYR A 147 -5.33 23.84 -8.74
CA TYR A 147 -6.34 22.79 -8.87
C TYR A 147 -5.95 21.51 -8.10
N ALA A 148 -4.71 21.04 -8.30
CA ALA A 148 -4.19 19.86 -7.62
C ALA A 148 -4.11 20.07 -6.10
N PHE A 149 -3.67 21.26 -5.68
CA PHE A 149 -3.59 21.62 -4.26
C PHE A 149 -4.96 21.64 -3.58
N LEU A 150 -5.95 22.30 -4.17
CA LEU A 150 -7.31 22.33 -3.61
C LEU A 150 -7.95 20.94 -3.59
N GLY A 151 -7.71 20.11 -4.61
CA GLY A 151 -8.14 18.72 -4.63
C GLY A 151 -7.54 17.89 -3.49
N ALA A 152 -6.23 18.02 -3.27
CA ALA A 152 -5.54 17.34 -2.18
C ALA A 152 -6.03 17.79 -0.80
N MET A 153 -6.25 19.10 -0.59
CA MET A 153 -6.80 19.61 0.67
C MET A 153 -8.21 19.07 0.97
N ARG A 154 -9.06 18.93 -0.06
CA ARG A 154 -10.40 18.33 0.10
C ARG A 154 -10.32 16.84 0.46
N SER A 155 -9.45 16.09 -0.22
CA SER A 155 -9.24 14.67 0.07
C SER A 155 -8.66 14.48 1.48
N ALA A 156 -7.69 15.29 1.89
CA ALA A 156 -7.12 15.25 3.23
C ALA A 156 -8.16 15.54 4.31
N ALA A 157 -8.97 16.60 4.14
CA ALA A 157 -10.04 16.93 5.07
C ALA A 157 -11.07 15.78 5.19
N GLN A 158 -11.40 15.13 4.08
CA GLN A 158 -12.26 13.95 4.08
C GLN A 158 -11.63 12.80 4.86
N ILE A 159 -10.39 12.41 4.54
CA ILE A 159 -9.74 11.25 5.17
C ILE A 159 -9.62 11.45 6.69
N VAL A 160 -9.14 12.61 7.13
CA VAL A 160 -8.99 12.92 8.57
C VAL A 160 -10.34 12.87 9.29
N SER A 161 -11.41 13.37 8.66
CA SER A 161 -12.75 13.35 9.26
C SER A 161 -13.27 11.92 9.45
N TYR A 162 -13.01 11.01 8.51
CA TYR A 162 -13.38 9.59 8.64
C TYR A 162 -12.43 8.81 9.57
N GLU A 163 -11.16 9.21 9.69
CA GLU A 163 -10.23 8.60 10.65
C GLU A 163 -10.68 8.81 12.10
N ILE A 164 -11.15 10.01 12.44
CA ILE A 164 -11.64 10.29 13.80
C ILE A 164 -12.87 9.41 14.11
N ALA A 165 -13.83 9.33 13.19
CA ALA A 165 -15.02 8.51 13.35
C ALA A 165 -14.69 7.01 13.47
N MET A 166 -13.78 6.51 12.62
CA MET A 166 -13.29 5.13 12.69
C MET A 166 -12.55 4.87 14.01
N GLY A 167 -11.72 5.81 14.46
CA GLY A 167 -11.01 5.72 15.73
C GLY A 167 -11.97 5.54 16.90
N PHE A 168 -13.04 6.35 16.98
CA PHE A 168 -14.06 6.20 18.02
C PHE A 168 -14.83 4.87 17.93
N ALA A 169 -15.13 4.39 16.71
CA ALA A 169 -15.78 3.09 16.54
C ALA A 169 -14.91 1.93 17.06
N LEU A 170 -13.59 2.01 16.87
CA LEU A 170 -12.63 1.00 17.32
C LEU A 170 -12.45 0.98 18.85
N VAL A 171 -12.65 2.12 19.54
CA VAL A 171 -12.58 2.17 21.02
C VAL A 171 -13.59 1.22 21.66
N GLY A 172 -14.80 1.07 21.11
CA GLY A 172 -15.80 0.14 21.65
C GLY A 172 -15.33 -1.31 21.62
N VAL A 173 -14.66 -1.71 20.53
CA VAL A 173 -14.07 -3.06 20.38
C VAL A 173 -12.89 -3.23 21.33
N LEU A 174 -12.07 -2.20 21.49
CA LEU A 174 -10.93 -2.21 22.41
C LEU A 174 -11.37 -2.49 23.85
N VAL A 175 -12.41 -1.81 24.32
CA VAL A 175 -12.94 -2.00 25.69
C VAL A 175 -13.49 -3.41 25.87
N ALA A 176 -14.15 -3.97 24.84
CA ALA A 176 -14.66 -5.34 24.90
C ALA A 176 -13.55 -6.41 24.88
N ALA A 177 -12.46 -6.17 24.15
CA ALA A 177 -11.34 -7.10 24.05
C ALA A 177 -10.43 -7.05 25.29
N GLY A 178 -10.28 -5.90 25.93
CA GLY A 178 -9.41 -5.72 27.10
C GLY A 178 -7.91 -5.72 26.79
N SER A 179 -7.53 -5.74 25.51
CA SER A 179 -6.14 -5.67 25.03
C SER A 179 -6.04 -4.85 23.74
N LEU A 180 -4.82 -4.37 23.43
CA LEU A 180 -4.48 -3.48 22.31
C LEU A 180 -3.85 -4.21 21.12
#